data_AF-A0A0F9BKY1-F1
#
_entry.id   AF-A0A0F9BKY1-F1
#
_cell.length_a   1.000
_cell.length_b   1.000
_cell.length_c   1.000
_cell.angle_alpha   90.00
_cell.angle_beta   90.00
_cell.angle_gamma   90.00
#
_symmetry.space_group_name_H-M   'P 1'
#
loop_
_entity.id
_entity.type
_entity.pdbx_description
1 polymer ?
#
loop_
_entity_poly.entity_id
_entity_poly.type
_entity_poly.pdbx_seq_one_letter_code
_entity_poly.pdbx_strand_id
1 'polypeptide(L)'
;MAAVTGSLVVELGLNTAKLVTGMKKAERRISDFSKRAKVMAKRIAKIGAVAVTAAAVGIAALAKSVANAGDKFQKMSISLGVSTEALSSLKHAAELSGASMQDVEKALKTVAKRANDAQAGLSTAVRSFEQLGISIEDSEGNLKSLDILLIESADAFAKMTDDTKAAALAQELFGKSGVNLLPLLKQGSEGIKAMQEEAARLGITFSKAAADDAAQFN
;
A
#
# COMPACT_ATOMS: atom_id res chain seq x y z
N MET A 1 55.90 -11.90 5.46
CA MET A 1 54.54 -11.32 5.58
C MET A 1 54.40 -10.12 4.64
N ALA A 2 54.15 -10.35 3.34
CA ALA A 2 54.04 -9.25 2.35
C ALA A 2 52.91 -9.46 1.32
N ALA A 3 51.94 -10.34 1.59
CA ALA A 3 50.86 -10.67 0.66
C ALA A 3 49.48 -10.08 1.04
N VAL A 4 49.37 -9.41 2.19
CA VAL A 4 48.07 -8.90 2.72
C VAL A 4 47.81 -7.43 2.36
N THR A 5 48.85 -6.66 2.01
CA THR A 5 48.73 -5.23 1.67
C THR A 5 48.33 -4.96 0.22
N GLY A 6 48.62 -5.87 -0.72
CA GLY A 6 48.28 -5.70 -2.14
C GLY A 6 46.81 -5.96 -2.46
N SER A 7 46.17 -6.94 -1.82
CA SER A 7 44.75 -7.29 -2.04
C SER A 7 43.78 -6.25 -1.45
N LEU A 8 44.15 -5.64 -0.31
CA LEU A 8 43.35 -4.59 0.34
C LEU A 8 43.25 -3.32 -0.52
N VAL A 9 44.33 -2.91 -1.20
CA VAL A 9 44.34 -1.71 -2.07
C VAL A 9 43.54 -1.95 -3.36
N VAL A 10 43.58 -3.16 -3.91
CA VAL A 10 42.81 -3.53 -5.12
C VAL A 10 41.32 -3.64 -4.81
N GLU A 11 40.91 -4.18 -3.66
CA GLU A 11 39.50 -4.17 -3.23
C GLU A 11 38.97 -2.75 -2.93
N LEU A 12 39.79 -1.86 -2.35
CA LEU A 12 39.43 -0.45 -2.13
C LEU A 12 39.29 0.33 -3.45
N GLY A 13 40.13 0.07 -4.46
CA GLY A 13 40.03 0.67 -5.79
C GLY A 13 38.83 0.18 -6.62
N LEU A 14 38.47 -1.10 -6.49
CA LEU A 14 37.31 -1.68 -7.18
C LEU A 14 35.97 -1.33 -6.50
N ASN A 15 35.96 -1.20 -5.18
CA ASN A 15 34.77 -0.73 -4.44
C ASN A 15 34.53 0.76 -4.61
N THR A 16 35.57 1.60 -4.79
CA THR A 16 35.37 3.03 -5.09
C THR A 16 34.74 3.24 -6.47
N ALA A 17 35.07 2.45 -7.48
CA ALA A 17 34.40 2.54 -8.79
C ALA A 17 32.91 2.16 -8.73
N LYS A 18 32.57 1.07 -8.02
CA LYS A 18 31.17 0.67 -7.78
C LYS A 18 30.43 1.67 -6.90
N LEU A 19 31.09 2.20 -5.88
CA LEU A 19 30.55 3.22 -4.98
C LEU A 19 30.33 4.56 -5.70
N VAL A 20 31.26 5.01 -6.54
CA VAL A 20 31.11 6.22 -7.38
C VAL A 20 30.02 6.03 -8.42
N THR A 21 29.90 4.83 -8.99
CA THR A 21 28.81 4.51 -9.93
C THR A 21 27.45 4.46 -9.22
N GLY A 22 27.41 3.89 -8.01
CA GLY A 22 26.26 3.90 -7.12
C GLY A 22 25.87 5.33 -6.72
N MET A 23 26.85 6.16 -6.36
CA MET A 23 26.67 7.58 -6.03
C MET A 23 26.19 8.38 -7.24
N LYS A 24 26.72 8.16 -8.45
CA LYS A 24 26.23 8.83 -9.67
C LYS A 24 24.82 8.40 -10.04
N LYS A 25 24.46 7.13 -9.82
CA LYS A 25 23.08 6.64 -10.00
C LYS A 25 22.15 7.25 -8.95
N ALA A 26 22.57 7.33 -7.70
CA ALA A 26 21.84 7.99 -6.62
C ALA A 26 21.67 9.48 -6.91
N GLU A 27 22.71 10.18 -7.36
CA GLU A 27 22.70 11.59 -7.74
C GLU A 27 21.73 11.85 -8.91
N ARG A 28 21.72 10.97 -9.92
CA ARG A 28 20.74 11.04 -11.02
C ARG A 28 19.31 10.80 -10.54
N ARG A 29 19.09 9.76 -9.71
CA ARG A 29 17.77 9.48 -9.12
C ARG A 29 17.30 10.62 -8.22
N ILE A 30 18.19 11.21 -7.42
CA ILE A 30 17.92 12.39 -6.58
C ILE A 30 17.64 13.61 -7.45
N SER A 31 18.35 13.81 -8.56
CA SER A 31 18.09 14.88 -9.52
C SER A 31 16.71 14.72 -10.17
N ASP A 32 16.36 13.52 -10.61
CA ASP A 32 15.08 13.27 -11.29
C ASP A 32 13.90 13.28 -10.31
N PHE A 33 14.12 12.78 -9.09
CA PHE A 33 13.22 13.00 -7.96
C PHE A 33 13.09 14.49 -7.63
N SER A 34 14.17 15.28 -7.60
CA SER A 34 14.15 16.72 -7.36
C SER A 34 13.37 17.48 -8.45
N LYS A 35 13.50 17.06 -9.71
CA LYS A 35 12.69 17.60 -10.81
C LYS A 35 11.21 17.28 -10.62
N ARG A 36 10.87 16.03 -10.28
CA ARG A 36 9.48 15.60 -10.01
C ARG A 36 8.90 16.27 -8.76
N ALA A 37 9.69 16.40 -7.69
CA ALA A 37 9.36 17.10 -6.47
C ALA A 37 9.20 18.61 -6.70
N LYS A 38 9.99 19.24 -7.59
CA LYS A 38 9.75 20.63 -8.02
C LYS A 38 8.45 20.77 -8.81
N VAL A 39 8.09 19.79 -9.63
CA VAL A 39 6.80 19.78 -10.35
C VAL A 39 5.65 19.61 -9.36
N MET A 40 5.75 18.69 -8.40
CA MET A 40 4.75 18.54 -7.33
C MET A 40 4.70 19.75 -6.40
N ALA A 41 5.83 20.30 -5.98
CA ALA A 41 5.90 21.51 -5.18
C ALA A 41 5.33 22.72 -5.93
N LYS A 42 5.52 22.84 -7.24
CA LYS A 42 4.85 23.87 -8.06
C LYS A 42 3.33 23.64 -8.17
N ARG A 43 2.87 22.38 -8.14
CA ARG A 43 1.44 22.04 -8.12
C ARG A 43 0.82 22.31 -6.74
N ILE A 44 1.52 22.00 -5.65
CA ILE A 44 1.13 22.26 -4.27
C ILE A 44 1.22 23.76 -3.93
N ALA A 45 2.22 24.48 -4.46
CA ALA A 45 2.35 25.93 -4.27
C ALA A 45 1.23 26.73 -4.94
N LYS A 46 0.52 26.15 -5.93
CA LYS A 46 -0.73 26.72 -6.47
C LYS A 46 -1.93 26.58 -5.52
N ILE A 47 -1.82 25.77 -4.45
CA ILE A 47 -2.89 25.47 -3.49
C ILE A 47 -2.73 26.31 -2.19
N GLY A 48 -1.58 26.93 -1.94
CA GLY A 48 -1.37 27.82 -0.79
C GLY A 48 0.09 27.86 -0.34
N ALA A 49 0.65 29.06 -0.20
CA ALA A 49 2.07 29.32 -0.07
C ALA A 49 2.64 29.03 1.34
N VAL A 50 3.71 28.22 1.46
CA VAL A 50 4.67 28.32 2.58
C VAL A 50 6.11 27.90 2.17
N ALA A 51 7.01 28.90 2.23
CA ALA A 51 8.46 28.93 2.50
C ALA A 51 9.45 27.87 1.92
N VAL A 52 10.40 28.36 1.12
CA VAL A 52 11.43 27.59 0.39
C VAL A 52 12.76 27.42 1.15
N THR A 53 12.93 27.98 2.35
CA THR A 53 14.25 27.98 3.05
C THR A 53 14.41 26.94 4.16
N ALA A 54 13.36 26.22 4.58
CA ALA A 54 13.44 24.99 5.38
C ALA A 54 13.52 23.70 4.51
N ALA A 55 13.76 23.88 3.21
CA ALA A 55 13.44 22.88 2.19
C ALA A 55 14.34 21.64 2.22
N ALA A 56 15.64 21.71 2.56
CA ALA A 56 16.50 20.52 2.45
C ALA A 56 16.16 19.42 3.48
N VAL A 57 15.97 19.79 4.75
CA VAL A 57 15.58 18.84 5.82
C VAL A 57 14.12 18.40 5.66
N GLY A 58 13.22 19.32 5.30
CA GLY A 58 11.82 19.02 5.02
C GLY A 58 11.63 18.10 3.80
N ILE A 59 12.41 18.31 2.72
CA ILE A 59 12.39 17.46 1.52
C ILE A 59 13.01 16.10 1.82
N ALA A 60 14.09 16.02 2.61
CA ALA A 60 14.67 14.73 3.00
C ALA A 60 13.72 13.92 3.89
N ALA A 61 13.06 14.57 4.86
CA ALA A 61 12.04 13.94 5.70
C ALA A 61 10.82 13.49 4.88
N LEU A 62 10.36 14.32 3.93
CA LEU A 62 9.27 13.97 3.03
C LEU A 62 9.66 12.83 2.08
N ALA A 63 10.85 12.86 1.49
CA ALA A 63 11.36 11.78 0.65
C ALA A 63 11.46 10.46 1.41
N LYS A 64 11.95 10.50 2.66
CA LYS A 64 11.98 9.33 3.54
C LYS A 64 10.58 8.82 3.89
N SER A 65 9.62 9.72 4.12
CA SER A 65 8.23 9.35 4.37
C SER A 65 7.58 8.67 3.15
N VAL A 66 7.79 9.22 1.96
CA VAL A 66 7.34 8.63 0.68
C VAL A 66 8.02 7.29 0.42
N ALA A 67 9.32 7.19 0.68
CA ALA A 67 10.07 5.94 0.54
C ALA A 67 9.56 4.85 1.49
N ASN A 68 9.32 5.20 2.75
CA ASN A 68 8.75 4.27 3.73
C ASN A 68 7.32 3.83 3.36
N ALA A 69 6.50 4.74 2.83
CA ALA A 69 5.16 4.40 2.35
C ALA A 69 5.21 3.45 1.14
N GLY A 70 6.09 3.72 0.18
CA GLY A 70 6.31 2.85 -0.98
C GLY A 70 6.82 1.46 -0.60
N ASP A 71 7.83 1.37 0.26
CA ASP A 71 8.33 0.10 0.80
C ASP A 71 7.23 -0.70 1.52
N LYS A 72 6.39 -0.01 2.30
CA LYS A 72 5.25 -0.65 2.98
C LYS A 72 4.23 -1.20 1.98
N PHE A 73 3.86 -0.43 0.96
CA PHE A 73 2.94 -0.90 -0.08
C PHE A 73 3.52 -2.07 -0.88
N GLN A 74 4.82 -2.01 -1.21
CA GLN A 74 5.52 -3.10 -1.89
C GLN A 74 5.46 -4.40 -1.08
N LYS A 75 5.82 -4.35 0.20
CA LYS A 75 5.79 -5.51 1.10
C LYS A 75 4.38 -6.06 1.25
N MET A 76 3.39 -5.20 1.40
CA MET A 76 1.99 -5.60 1.44
C MET A 76 1.55 -6.24 0.12
N SER A 77 1.94 -5.67 -1.02
CA SER A 77 1.61 -6.21 -2.33
C SER A 77 2.15 -7.61 -2.53
N ILE A 78 3.43 -7.83 -2.17
CA ILE A 78 4.07 -9.16 -2.25
C ILE A 78 3.40 -10.15 -1.29
N SER A 79 3.07 -9.73 -0.07
CA SER A 79 2.54 -10.64 0.96
C SER A 79 1.05 -10.94 0.84
N LEU A 80 0.27 -10.03 0.25
CA LEU A 80 -1.19 -10.11 0.17
C LEU A 80 -1.70 -10.31 -1.26
N GLY A 81 -0.84 -10.20 -2.28
CA GLY A 81 -1.24 -10.30 -3.69
C GLY A 81 -2.09 -9.13 -4.19
N VAL A 82 -2.16 -8.03 -3.44
CA VAL A 82 -2.91 -6.82 -3.78
C VAL A 82 -1.99 -5.84 -4.52
N SER A 83 -2.46 -5.18 -5.57
CA SER A 83 -1.63 -4.19 -6.29
C SER A 83 -1.26 -2.97 -5.42
N THR A 84 -0.08 -2.39 -5.63
CA THR A 84 0.36 -1.16 -4.93
C THR A 84 -0.60 0.01 -5.15
N GLU A 85 -1.18 0.08 -6.34
CA GLU A 85 -2.16 1.06 -6.77
C GLU A 85 -3.46 0.89 -5.97
N ALA A 86 -3.95 -0.35 -5.84
CA ALA A 86 -5.12 -0.67 -5.01
C ALA A 86 -4.85 -0.33 -3.53
N LEU A 87 -3.68 -0.69 -2.97
CA LEU A 87 -3.31 -0.34 -1.61
C LEU A 87 -3.25 1.18 -1.37
N SER A 88 -2.68 1.92 -2.32
CA SER A 88 -2.59 3.38 -2.22
C SER A 88 -3.96 4.06 -2.27
N SER A 89 -4.89 3.47 -3.02
CA SER A 89 -6.26 3.96 -3.10
C SER A 89 -7.07 3.58 -1.86
N LEU A 90 -6.93 2.36 -1.37
CA LEU A 90 -7.53 1.92 -0.10
C LEU A 90 -7.03 2.75 1.08
N LYS A 91 -5.75 3.17 1.07
CA LYS A 91 -5.23 4.13 2.05
C LYS A 91 -6.02 5.43 2.00
N HIS A 92 -6.15 6.02 0.81
CA HIS A 92 -6.85 7.29 0.65
C HIS A 92 -8.31 7.18 1.09
N ALA A 93 -8.97 6.11 0.67
CA ALA A 93 -10.35 5.78 1.02
C ALA A 93 -10.56 5.60 2.54
N ALA A 94 -9.62 4.91 3.20
CA ALA A 94 -9.61 4.73 4.64
C ALA A 94 -9.42 6.06 5.37
N GLU A 95 -8.46 6.89 4.93
CA GLU A 95 -8.18 8.21 5.53
C GLU A 95 -9.39 9.15 5.44
N LEU A 96 -10.12 9.14 4.32
CA LEU A 96 -11.39 9.89 4.17
C LEU A 96 -12.49 9.39 5.13
N SER A 97 -12.44 8.12 5.51
CA SER A 97 -13.39 7.47 6.41
C SER A 97 -12.95 7.49 7.88
N GLY A 98 -11.84 8.16 8.21
CA GLY A 98 -11.29 8.24 9.57
C GLY A 98 -10.49 7.00 10.01
N ALA A 99 -10.27 6.04 9.11
CA ALA A 99 -9.45 4.85 9.36
C ALA A 99 -8.00 5.08 8.92
N SER A 100 -7.07 4.33 9.51
CA SER A 100 -5.65 4.45 9.20
C SER A 100 -5.18 3.43 8.16
N MET A 101 -4.02 3.68 7.55
CA MET A 101 -3.36 2.66 6.70
C MET A 101 -3.03 1.38 7.49
N GLN A 102 -2.77 1.50 8.79
CA GLN A 102 -2.53 0.38 9.68
C GLN A 102 -3.80 -0.46 9.86
N ASP A 103 -4.99 0.16 9.83
CA ASP A 103 -6.26 -0.57 9.85
C ASP A 103 -6.46 -1.34 8.55
N VAL A 104 -6.21 -0.71 7.40
CA VAL A 104 -6.24 -1.38 6.08
C VAL A 104 -5.32 -2.60 6.08
N GLU A 105 -4.06 -2.43 6.50
CA GLU A 105 -3.10 -3.52 6.56
C GLU A 105 -3.57 -4.68 7.44
N LYS A 106 -4.05 -4.39 8.65
CA LYS A 106 -4.52 -5.41 9.59
C LYS A 106 -5.77 -6.12 9.06
N ALA A 107 -6.70 -5.37 8.48
CA ALA A 107 -7.92 -5.91 7.90
C ALA A 107 -7.60 -6.86 6.73
N LEU A 108 -6.75 -6.43 5.80
CA LEU A 108 -6.35 -7.25 4.66
C LEU A 108 -5.59 -8.51 5.09
N LYS A 109 -4.67 -8.41 6.05
CA LYS A 109 -3.98 -9.59 6.63
C LYS A 109 -4.96 -10.57 7.28
N THR A 110 -5.97 -10.05 7.98
CA THR A 110 -6.99 -10.87 8.63
C THR A 110 -7.86 -11.57 7.60
N VAL A 111 -8.33 -10.85 6.57
CA VAL A 111 -9.13 -11.43 5.49
C VAL A 111 -8.32 -12.47 4.70
N ALA A 112 -7.03 -12.22 4.46
CA ALA A 112 -6.15 -13.15 3.78
C ALA A 112 -6.02 -14.46 4.53
N LYS A 113 -5.76 -14.39 5.84
CA LYS A 113 -5.73 -15.56 6.70
C LYS A 113 -7.07 -16.28 6.68
N ARG A 114 -8.17 -15.53 6.81
CA ARG A 114 -9.52 -16.07 6.85
C ARG A 114 -9.90 -16.79 5.54
N ALA A 115 -9.51 -16.24 4.39
CA ALA A 115 -9.71 -16.86 3.08
C ALA A 115 -8.94 -18.18 2.95
N ASN A 116 -7.68 -18.23 3.42
CA ASN A 116 -6.91 -19.47 3.47
C ASN A 116 -7.51 -20.51 4.43
N ASP A 117 -7.95 -20.09 5.62
CA ASP A 117 -8.61 -20.98 6.60
C ASP A 117 -9.91 -21.56 6.00
N ALA A 118 -10.66 -20.74 5.26
CA ALA A 118 -11.88 -21.18 4.58
C ALA A 118 -11.57 -22.17 3.45
N GLN A 119 -10.53 -21.93 2.66
CA GLN A 119 -10.06 -22.87 1.62
C GLN A 119 -9.62 -24.21 2.22
N ALA A 120 -9.01 -24.19 3.42
CA ALA A 120 -8.67 -25.39 4.18
C ALA A 120 -9.88 -26.10 4.81
N GLY A 121 -11.11 -25.60 4.60
CA GLY A 121 -12.33 -26.21 5.10
C GLY A 121 -12.67 -25.87 6.56
N LEU A 122 -12.05 -24.84 7.15
CA LEU A 122 -12.39 -24.43 8.51
C LEU A 122 -13.81 -23.85 8.54
N SER A 123 -14.75 -24.58 9.14
CA SER A 123 -16.18 -24.25 9.15
C SER A 123 -16.51 -22.84 9.62
N THR A 124 -15.75 -22.32 10.60
CA THR A 124 -15.94 -20.95 11.07
C THR A 124 -15.52 -19.90 10.05
N ALA A 125 -14.49 -20.19 9.26
CA ALA A 125 -14.03 -19.28 8.22
C ALA A 125 -14.93 -19.33 6.99
N VAL A 126 -15.34 -20.52 6.56
CA VAL A 126 -16.31 -20.71 5.47
C VAL A 126 -17.59 -19.93 5.76
N ARG A 127 -18.18 -20.14 6.95
CA ARG A 127 -19.42 -19.47 7.36
C ARG A 127 -19.31 -17.94 7.32
N SER A 128 -18.15 -17.37 7.64
CA SER A 128 -17.98 -15.91 7.67
C SER A 128 -18.12 -15.26 6.29
N PHE A 129 -17.70 -15.95 5.22
CA PHE A 129 -17.93 -15.49 3.84
C PHE A 129 -19.35 -15.83 3.35
N GLU A 130 -19.88 -17.00 3.70
CA GLU A 130 -21.25 -17.39 3.36
C GLU A 130 -22.32 -16.44 3.93
N GLN A 131 -22.09 -15.90 5.13
CA GLN A 131 -22.99 -14.91 5.74
C GLN A 131 -23.09 -13.60 4.94
N LEU A 132 -22.09 -13.30 4.11
CA LEU A 132 -22.10 -12.19 3.15
C LEU A 132 -22.53 -12.64 1.74
N GLY A 133 -22.80 -13.92 1.53
CA GLY A 133 -23.12 -14.49 0.22
C GLY A 133 -21.93 -14.56 -0.73
N ILE A 134 -20.71 -14.66 -0.20
CA ILE A 134 -19.46 -14.61 -0.96
C ILE A 134 -18.87 -16.01 -1.09
N SER A 135 -18.61 -16.41 -2.33
CA SER A 135 -17.77 -17.58 -2.61
C SER A 135 -16.30 -17.20 -2.51
N ILE A 136 -15.52 -17.98 -1.76
CA ILE A 136 -14.06 -17.81 -1.68
C ILE A 136 -13.35 -18.32 -2.93
N GLU A 137 -13.95 -19.23 -3.68
CA GLU A 137 -13.40 -19.83 -4.89
C GLU A 137 -14.06 -19.26 -6.15
N ASP A 138 -13.29 -19.19 -7.23
CA ASP A 138 -13.78 -18.86 -8.56
C ASP A 138 -14.41 -20.08 -9.26
N SER A 139 -14.81 -19.89 -10.53
CA SER A 139 -15.43 -20.95 -11.33
C SER A 139 -14.50 -22.13 -11.63
N GLU A 140 -13.20 -21.97 -11.45
CA GLU A 140 -12.18 -22.99 -11.69
C GLU A 140 -11.77 -23.71 -10.40
N GLY A 141 -12.35 -23.32 -9.24
CA GLY A 141 -12.01 -23.86 -7.93
C GLY A 141 -10.74 -23.25 -7.31
N ASN A 142 -10.24 -22.15 -7.87
CA ASN A 142 -9.08 -21.46 -7.32
C ASN A 142 -9.53 -20.40 -6.30
N LEU A 143 -8.71 -20.17 -5.28
CA LEU A 143 -8.95 -19.11 -4.30
C LEU A 143 -8.95 -17.75 -5.01
N LYS A 144 -10.04 -16.98 -4.86
CA LYS A 144 -10.12 -15.63 -5.39
C LYS A 144 -9.04 -14.74 -4.77
N SER A 145 -8.56 -13.78 -5.57
CA SER A 145 -7.65 -12.76 -5.07
C SER A 145 -8.32 -11.90 -3.97
N LEU A 146 -7.52 -11.36 -3.06
CA LEU A 146 -8.04 -10.52 -1.98
C LEU A 146 -8.72 -9.26 -2.49
N ASP A 147 -8.30 -8.73 -3.64
CA ASP A 147 -8.93 -7.58 -4.27
C ASP A 147 -10.38 -7.89 -4.65
N ILE A 148 -10.63 -9.07 -5.22
CA ILE A 148 -11.99 -9.52 -5.54
C ILE A 148 -12.80 -9.73 -4.26
N LEU A 149 -12.25 -10.45 -3.27
CA LEU A 149 -12.95 -10.71 -2.02
C LEU A 149 -13.29 -9.43 -1.25
N LEU A 150 -12.41 -8.43 -1.27
CA LEU A 150 -12.65 -7.13 -0.65
C LEU A 150 -13.80 -6.39 -1.33
N ILE A 151 -13.81 -6.36 -2.67
CA ILE A 151 -14.83 -5.68 -3.46
C ILE A 151 -16.20 -6.36 -3.29
N GLU A 152 -16.26 -7.69 -3.37
CA GLU A 152 -17.48 -8.46 -3.11
C GLU A 152 -17.97 -8.24 -1.67
N SER A 153 -17.06 -8.17 -0.69
CA SER A 153 -17.39 -7.86 0.70
C SER A 153 -17.98 -6.46 0.84
N ALA A 154 -17.37 -5.45 0.21
CA ALA A 154 -17.88 -4.08 0.23
C ALA A 154 -19.30 -4.01 -0.35
N ASP A 155 -19.56 -4.67 -1.48
CA ASP A 155 -20.90 -4.72 -2.07
C ASP A 155 -21.92 -5.42 -1.17
N ALA A 156 -21.51 -6.46 -0.44
CA ALA A 156 -22.36 -7.12 0.54
C ALA A 156 -22.67 -6.16 1.72
N PHE A 157 -21.67 -5.48 2.27
CA PHE A 157 -21.86 -4.51 3.36
C PHE A 157 -22.70 -3.30 2.96
N ALA A 158 -22.56 -2.81 1.73
CA ALA A 158 -23.36 -1.70 1.20
C ALA A 158 -24.86 -2.01 1.17
N LYS A 159 -25.22 -3.30 0.98
CA LYS A 159 -26.62 -3.77 0.97
C LYS A 159 -27.17 -4.04 2.37
N MET A 160 -26.34 -3.98 3.42
CA MET A 160 -26.78 -4.24 4.78
C MET A 160 -27.38 -3.00 5.44
N THR A 161 -28.65 -3.12 5.84
CA THR A 161 -29.38 -2.07 6.57
C THR A 161 -29.17 -2.13 8.08
N ASP A 162 -28.81 -3.29 8.63
CA ASP A 162 -28.54 -3.48 10.05
C ASP A 162 -27.05 -3.22 10.35
N ASP A 163 -26.78 -2.06 10.93
CA ASP A 163 -25.42 -1.63 11.29
C ASP A 163 -24.78 -2.49 12.38
N THR A 164 -25.57 -3.06 13.28
CA THR A 164 -25.06 -3.93 14.36
C THR A 164 -24.56 -5.24 13.77
N LYS A 165 -25.36 -5.83 12.87
CA LYS A 165 -24.98 -7.04 12.14
C LYS A 165 -23.79 -6.78 11.22
N ALA A 166 -23.76 -5.63 10.54
CA ALA A 166 -22.65 -5.25 9.67
C ALA A 166 -21.34 -5.11 10.46
N ALA A 167 -21.36 -4.46 11.62
CA ALA A 167 -20.19 -4.35 12.50
C ALA A 167 -19.71 -5.72 13.01
N ALA A 168 -20.63 -6.61 13.38
CA ALA A 168 -20.29 -7.97 13.82
C ALA A 168 -19.61 -8.77 12.71
N LEU A 169 -20.17 -8.77 11.49
CA LEU A 169 -19.59 -9.46 10.34
C LEU A 169 -18.26 -8.84 9.89
N ALA A 170 -18.15 -7.51 9.89
CA ALA A 170 -16.90 -6.83 9.60
C ALA A 170 -15.81 -7.22 10.62
N GLN A 171 -16.17 -7.33 11.91
CA GLN A 171 -15.26 -7.81 12.93
C GLN A 171 -14.87 -9.28 12.73
N GLU A 172 -15.81 -10.15 12.35
CA GLU A 172 -15.55 -11.57 12.13
C GLU A 172 -14.61 -11.80 10.93
N LEU A 173 -14.83 -11.05 9.85
CA LEU A 173 -14.11 -11.22 8.59
C LEU A 173 -12.78 -10.48 8.53
N PHE A 174 -12.75 -9.22 8.98
CA PHE A 174 -11.60 -8.32 8.90
C PHE A 174 -10.96 -8.01 10.26
N GLY A 175 -11.47 -8.57 11.35
CA GLY A 175 -10.99 -8.30 12.70
C GLY A 175 -11.42 -6.92 13.21
N LYS A 176 -10.84 -6.48 14.34
CA LYS A 176 -11.18 -5.18 14.96
C LYS A 176 -11.00 -3.98 14.00
N SER A 177 -9.97 -4.01 13.17
CA SER A 177 -9.74 -2.97 12.15
C SER A 177 -10.80 -2.98 11.05
N GLY A 178 -11.48 -4.09 10.82
CA GLY A 178 -12.65 -4.19 9.95
C GLY A 178 -13.80 -3.28 10.35
N VAL A 179 -14.05 -3.16 11.65
CA VAL A 179 -15.11 -2.28 12.19
C VAL A 179 -14.80 -0.82 11.87
N ASN A 180 -13.53 -0.42 11.98
CA ASN A 180 -13.09 0.94 11.62
C ASN A 180 -13.23 1.22 10.13
N LEU A 181 -13.12 0.18 9.29
CA LEU A 181 -13.30 0.27 7.84
C LEU A 181 -14.75 0.12 7.39
N LEU A 182 -15.69 -0.15 8.31
CA LEU A 182 -17.08 -0.37 7.93
C LEU A 182 -17.70 0.81 7.16
N PRO A 183 -17.48 2.09 7.53
CA PRO A 183 -17.99 3.22 6.74
C PRO A 183 -17.49 3.22 5.29
N LEU A 184 -16.23 2.78 5.07
CA LEU A 184 -15.66 2.60 3.75
C LEU A 184 -16.31 1.41 3.02
N LEU A 185 -16.39 0.25 3.67
CA LEU A 185 -16.98 -0.97 3.09
C LEU A 185 -18.44 -0.75 2.68
N LYS A 186 -19.19 0.04 3.46
CA LYS A 186 -20.59 0.38 3.14
C LYS A 186 -20.75 1.29 1.92
N GLN A 187 -19.68 1.86 1.37
CA GLN A 187 -19.74 2.57 0.09
C GLN A 187 -19.73 1.63 -1.12
N GLY A 188 -19.49 0.33 -0.90
CA GLY A 188 -19.46 -0.67 -1.95
C GLY A 188 -18.28 -0.51 -2.92
N SER A 189 -18.32 -1.33 -3.96
CA SER A 189 -17.36 -1.30 -5.07
C SER A 189 -17.33 0.05 -5.78
N GLU A 190 -18.50 0.70 -5.95
CA GLU A 190 -18.63 2.00 -6.61
C GLU A 190 -17.91 3.11 -5.84
N GLY A 191 -18.09 3.19 -4.52
CA GLY A 191 -17.41 4.19 -3.69
C GLY A 191 -15.89 3.98 -3.67
N ILE A 192 -15.45 2.72 -3.53
CA ILE A 192 -14.02 2.38 -3.58
C ILE A 192 -13.43 2.77 -4.94
N LYS A 193 -14.14 2.50 -6.04
CA LYS A 193 -13.72 2.86 -7.39
C LYS A 193 -13.66 4.37 -7.59
N ALA A 194 -14.65 5.12 -7.12
CA ALA A 194 -14.65 6.57 -7.19
C ALA A 194 -13.44 7.18 -6.47
N MET A 195 -13.10 6.63 -5.29
CA MET A 195 -11.91 7.03 -4.53
C MET A 195 -10.60 6.64 -5.22
N GLN A 196 -10.55 5.50 -5.90
CA GLN A 196 -9.42 5.08 -6.74
C GLN A 196 -9.20 6.06 -7.91
N GLU A 197 -10.27 6.41 -8.61
CA GLU A 197 -10.22 7.36 -9.73
C GLU A 197 -9.82 8.76 -9.26
N GLU A 198 -10.32 9.20 -8.12
CA GLU A 198 -9.91 10.45 -7.49
C GLU A 198 -8.43 10.43 -7.09
N ALA A 199 -7.96 9.36 -6.45
CA ALA A 199 -6.55 9.20 -6.09
C ALA A 199 -5.65 9.24 -7.33
N ALA A 200 -6.07 8.59 -8.43
CA ALA A 200 -5.35 8.60 -9.70
C ALA A 200 -5.32 10.01 -10.32
N ARG A 201 -6.46 10.72 -10.32
CA ARG A 201 -6.58 12.11 -10.81
C ARG A 201 -5.70 13.07 -10.03
N LEU A 202 -5.63 12.90 -8.72
CA LEU A 202 -4.79 13.72 -7.83
C LEU A 202 -3.29 13.36 -7.92
N GLY A 203 -2.94 12.24 -8.56
CA GLY A 203 -1.58 11.75 -8.66
C GLY A 203 -1.00 11.29 -7.31
N ILE A 204 -1.86 10.87 -6.40
CA ILE A 204 -1.49 10.35 -5.07
C ILE A 204 -1.42 8.81 -5.03
N THR A 205 -1.75 8.15 -6.14
CA THR A 205 -1.54 6.70 -6.32
C THR A 205 -0.05 6.39 -6.42
N PHE A 206 0.41 5.40 -5.66
CA PHE A 206 1.76 4.87 -5.81
C PHE A 206 1.75 3.83 -6.92
N SER A 207 2.33 4.19 -8.07
CA SER A 207 2.62 3.19 -9.10
C SER A 207 3.60 2.15 -8.57
N LYS A 208 3.51 0.90 -9.03
CA LYS A 208 4.47 -0.16 -8.72
C LYS A 208 5.93 0.28 -8.86
N ALA A 209 6.27 0.98 -9.94
CA ALA A 209 7.62 1.52 -10.16
C ALA A 209 8.08 2.51 -9.08
N ALA A 210 7.16 3.33 -8.55
CA ALA A 210 7.45 4.26 -7.47
C ALA A 210 7.61 3.55 -6.11
N ALA A 211 6.87 2.45 -5.89
CA ALA A 211 7.02 1.60 -4.71
C ALA A 211 8.33 0.79 -4.75
N ASP A 212 8.71 0.26 -5.92
CA ASP A 212 9.98 -0.42 -6.18
C ASP A 212 11.18 0.51 -5.92
N ASP A 213 11.15 1.73 -6.48
CA ASP A 213 12.21 2.73 -6.30
C ASP A 213 12.33 3.19 -4.83
N ALA A 214 11.20 3.27 -4.12
CA ALA A 214 11.12 3.58 -2.71
C ALA A 214 11.72 2.47 -1.82
N ALA A 215 11.43 1.21 -2.12
CA ALA A 215 12.00 0.06 -1.41
C ALA A 215 13.52 -0.05 -1.59
N GLN A 216 14.06 0.37 -2.75
CA GLN A 216 15.50 0.42 -3.00
C GLN A 216 16.24 1.56 -2.26
N PHE A 217 15.51 2.49 -1.64
CA PHE A 217 16.10 3.63 -0.93
C PHE A 217 16.35 3.36 0.57
N ASN A 218 15.78 2.27 1.12
CA ASN A 218 16.04 1.76 2.46
C ASN A 218 16.98 0.55 2.42
#